data_AF-A0A7Y3L0M7-F1
#
_entry.id   AF-A0A7Y3L0M7-F1
#
_cell.length_a   1.000
_cell.length_b   1.000
_cell.length_c   1.000
_cell.angle_alpha   90.00
_cell.angle_beta   90.00
_cell.angle_gamma   90.00
#
_symmetry.space_group_name_H-M   'P 1'
#
loop_
_entity.id
_entity.type
_entity.pdbx_description
1 polymer ?
#
loop_
_entity_poly.entity_id
_entity_poly.type
_entity_poly.pdbx_seq_one_letter_code
_entity_poly.pdbx_strand_id
1 'polypeptide(L)'
;MAGIGLRDNFPRGIRPPTARDGRPVDAVPLRDGHGRFIPPGVRHIGVLDDRNIAGRIGDVDRRWDRNDHGYGWYDWDGRRFCHHYDRWGYHWWGFYVGGVYFWTRYFNDDYWWYDPYWRRWCWLDNDRWWWQNQNGGIYIVEGGNYYQYQNDGGTVVVVPDQTPPVDPPPGPTAPAQAESFYSADGTRFVSLDPNTGAAYLYDATVTDASDPRAQGRFLASGVNSVQFNYADGQTQTLQQITLTFSDGTTTAVVDPNGKRGVWLKANIATLDNLEDSSVAAVTLSQQASSVQMVDQSGQNASGEQEQRLKQITVYQLDGTTAFFDRDGNQTWDRFQPSANREPAGQAQSLRRRAQSSQAFQALQNGVSW
;
A
#
# COMPACT_ATOMS: atom_id res chain seq x y z
N MET A 1 2.30 -28.89 5.33
CA MET A 1 2.55 -27.57 4.70
C MET A 1 1.86 -27.57 3.36
N ALA A 2 0.71 -26.90 3.26
CA ALA A 2 0.07 -26.66 1.98
C ALA A 2 0.80 -25.48 1.35
N GLY A 3 1.53 -25.72 0.26
CA GLY A 3 2.11 -24.64 -0.52
C GLY A 3 0.99 -23.72 -0.97
N ILE A 4 1.14 -22.42 -0.70
CA ILE A 4 0.41 -21.41 -1.46
C ILE A 4 0.90 -21.63 -2.88
N GLY A 5 0.06 -22.28 -3.68
CA GLY A 5 0.28 -22.38 -5.11
C GLY A 5 0.24 -20.97 -5.67
N LEU A 6 1.40 -20.32 -5.71
CA LEU A 6 1.74 -19.46 -6.82
C LEU A 6 1.27 -20.22 -8.05
N ARG A 7 0.52 -19.57 -8.93
CA ARG A 7 0.16 -20.15 -10.22
C ARG A 7 1.50 -20.37 -10.96
N ASP A 8 2.16 -21.50 -10.71
CA ASP A 8 3.53 -21.85 -11.11
C ASP A 8 3.60 -22.24 -12.59
N ASN A 9 2.99 -21.41 -13.43
CA ASN A 9 3.24 -21.35 -14.86
C ASN A 9 3.10 -19.87 -15.22
N PHE A 10 4.16 -19.29 -15.79
CA PHE A 10 4.17 -17.95 -16.39
C PHE A 10 2.83 -17.59 -17.08
N PRO A 11 2.42 -16.30 -17.04
CA PRO A 11 1.03 -15.87 -16.97
C PRO A 11 0.16 -16.31 -18.15
N ARG A 12 -1.11 -16.56 -17.85
CA ARG A 12 -2.20 -16.52 -18.82
C ARG A 12 -2.11 -15.15 -19.52
N GLY A 13 -1.80 -15.17 -20.82
CA GLY A 13 -1.67 -13.96 -21.63
C GLY A 13 -0.31 -13.72 -22.32
N ILE A 14 0.25 -14.70 -23.04
CA ILE A 14 1.48 -14.46 -23.83
C ILE A 14 1.18 -13.68 -25.13
N ARG A 15 -0.08 -13.65 -25.57
CA ARG A 15 -0.44 -12.98 -26.83
C ARG A 15 -1.70 -12.18 -26.68
N PRO A 16 -1.71 -10.94 -27.21
CA PRO A 16 -2.92 -10.15 -27.26
C PRO A 16 -4.00 -10.90 -28.02
N PRO A 17 -5.27 -10.64 -27.72
CA PRO A 17 -6.39 -11.32 -28.37
C PRO A 17 -6.34 -11.10 -29.88
N THR A 18 -6.13 -12.15 -30.68
CA THR A 18 -6.15 -12.01 -32.15
C THR A 18 -7.57 -12.13 -32.68
N ALA A 19 -7.86 -11.39 -33.74
CA ALA A 19 -9.13 -11.43 -34.46
C ALA A 19 -9.29 -12.76 -35.23
N ARG A 20 -10.53 -13.28 -35.36
CA ARG A 20 -10.84 -14.39 -36.28
C ARG A 20 -10.68 -13.99 -37.76
N ASP A 21 -10.76 -12.69 -38.07
CA ASP A 21 -10.68 -12.12 -39.42
C ASP A 21 -9.36 -11.36 -39.69
N GLY A 22 -8.36 -11.47 -38.81
CA GLY A 22 -7.05 -10.85 -38.99
C GLY A 22 -7.03 -9.32 -38.89
N ARG A 23 -8.11 -8.67 -38.41
CA ARG A 23 -8.11 -7.21 -38.19
C ARG A 23 -7.07 -6.81 -37.12
N PRO A 24 -6.45 -5.62 -37.28
CA PRO A 24 -5.58 -5.08 -36.25
C PRO A 24 -6.34 -4.93 -34.93
N VAL A 25 -5.66 -5.29 -33.86
CA VAL A 25 -6.21 -5.36 -32.51
C VAL A 25 -6.25 -3.97 -31.86
N ASP A 26 -6.19 -2.88 -32.63
CA ASP A 26 -6.21 -1.49 -32.13
C ASP A 26 -7.63 -0.90 -32.05
N ALA A 27 -8.64 -1.68 -32.45
CA ALA A 27 -10.04 -1.33 -32.31
C ALA A 27 -10.43 -1.29 -30.82
N VAL A 28 -10.25 -0.13 -30.19
CA VAL A 28 -11.03 0.28 -29.03
C VAL A 28 -12.52 0.22 -29.37
N PRO A 29 -13.43 -0.03 -28.41
CA PRO A 29 -14.85 0.07 -28.67
C PRO A 29 -15.14 1.53 -29.04
N LEU A 30 -15.19 1.79 -30.35
CA LEU A 30 -15.43 3.09 -30.98
C LEU A 30 -16.85 3.52 -30.64
N ARG A 31 -17.10 4.01 -29.43
CA ARG A 31 -18.41 4.54 -29.10
C ARG A 31 -18.30 5.88 -28.40
N ASP A 32 -19.09 6.78 -28.99
CA ASP A 32 -19.59 8.09 -28.55
C ASP A 32 -18.61 9.15 -28.01
N GLY A 33 -17.31 8.85 -27.89
CA GLY A 33 -16.35 9.81 -27.34
C GLY A 33 -16.44 9.98 -25.82
N HIS A 34 -17.23 9.15 -25.11
CA HIS A 34 -17.36 9.16 -23.65
C HIS A 34 -16.57 8.06 -22.94
N GLY A 35 -15.65 7.39 -23.65
CA GLY A 35 -14.72 6.41 -23.09
C GLY A 35 -13.38 7.04 -22.69
N ARG A 36 -12.82 6.61 -21.56
CA ARG A 36 -11.45 6.98 -21.16
C ARG A 36 -10.43 6.07 -21.86
N PHE A 37 -9.42 6.66 -22.48
CA PHE A 37 -8.30 5.95 -23.11
C PHE A 37 -7.13 5.64 -22.17
N ILE A 38 -7.01 6.44 -21.10
CA ILE A 38 -5.97 6.31 -20.07
C ILE A 38 -6.47 5.31 -19.03
N PRO A 39 -5.64 4.35 -18.60
CA PRO A 39 -6.05 3.36 -17.62
C PRO A 39 -6.38 4.09 -16.31
N PRO A 40 -7.36 3.60 -15.55
CA PRO A 40 -7.72 4.23 -14.32
C PRO A 40 -6.60 3.99 -13.29
N GLY A 41 -6.38 4.94 -12.37
CA GLY A 41 -5.34 4.79 -11.35
C GLY A 41 -5.61 3.59 -10.44
N VAL A 42 -4.58 3.13 -9.71
CA VAL A 42 -4.55 1.89 -8.91
C VAL A 42 -5.83 1.66 -8.06
N ARG A 43 -6.38 2.71 -7.44
CA ARG A 43 -7.62 2.62 -6.64
C ARG A 43 -8.83 2.07 -7.39
N HIS A 44 -8.87 2.29 -8.69
CA HIS A 44 -9.94 1.81 -9.55
C HIS A 44 -9.56 0.49 -10.22
N ILE A 45 -8.27 0.15 -10.28
CA ILE A 45 -7.82 -1.17 -10.73
C ILE A 45 -8.28 -2.25 -9.76
N GLY A 46 -8.29 -1.98 -8.45
CA GLY A 46 -8.85 -2.90 -7.46
C GLY A 46 -10.35 -3.19 -7.64
N VAL A 47 -11.09 -2.39 -8.42
CA VAL A 47 -12.47 -2.71 -8.82
C VAL A 47 -12.50 -3.80 -9.91
N LEU A 48 -11.51 -3.78 -10.81
CA LEU A 48 -11.37 -4.75 -11.89
C LEU A 48 -10.83 -6.09 -11.38
N ASP A 49 -9.90 -6.08 -10.42
CA ASP A 49 -9.27 -7.29 -9.87
C ASP A 49 -10.03 -7.90 -8.66
N ASP A 50 -11.17 -7.31 -8.30
CA ASP A 50 -12.05 -7.83 -7.25
C ASP A 50 -12.56 -9.22 -7.65
N ARG A 51 -12.15 -10.26 -6.91
CA ARG A 51 -12.51 -11.66 -7.20
C ARG A 51 -14.01 -11.91 -7.27
N ASN A 52 -14.82 -11.18 -6.50
CA ASN A 52 -16.27 -11.33 -6.56
C ASN A 52 -16.82 -10.77 -7.86
N ILE A 53 -16.32 -9.61 -8.30
CA ILE A 53 -16.67 -9.01 -9.57
C ILE A 53 -16.20 -9.88 -10.73
N ALA A 54 -14.95 -10.37 -10.70
CA ALA A 54 -14.41 -11.29 -11.70
C ALA A 54 -15.25 -12.57 -11.81
N GLY A 55 -15.70 -13.13 -10.68
CA GLY A 55 -16.62 -14.27 -10.67
C GLY A 55 -17.98 -13.97 -11.33
N ARG A 56 -18.59 -12.81 -11.01
CA ARG A 56 -19.84 -12.37 -11.63
C ARG A 56 -19.69 -12.11 -13.14
N ILE A 57 -18.55 -11.56 -13.57
CA ILE A 57 -18.22 -11.37 -14.98
C ILE A 57 -18.10 -12.71 -15.70
N GLY A 58 -17.41 -13.69 -15.10
CA GLY A 58 -17.37 -15.06 -15.63
C GLY A 58 -18.75 -15.74 -15.70
N ASP A 59 -19.67 -15.43 -14.79
CA ASP A 59 -21.05 -15.90 -14.87
C ASP A 59 -21.82 -15.27 -16.03
N VAL A 60 -21.65 -13.97 -16.26
CA VAL A 60 -22.24 -13.28 -17.42
C VAL A 60 -21.66 -13.84 -18.71
N ASP A 61 -20.34 -13.98 -18.82
CA ASP A 61 -19.66 -14.50 -20.01
C ASP A 61 -20.21 -15.87 -20.44
N ARG A 62 -20.38 -16.78 -19.47
CA ARG A 62 -20.87 -18.14 -19.73
C ARG A 62 -22.32 -18.21 -20.17
N ARG A 63 -23.13 -17.20 -19.86
CA ARG A 63 -24.58 -17.20 -20.11
C ARG A 63 -24.98 -16.28 -21.26
N TRP A 64 -24.12 -15.36 -21.66
CA TRP A 64 -24.46 -14.38 -22.69
C TRP A 64 -24.52 -15.01 -24.08
N ASP A 65 -25.51 -14.63 -24.87
CA ASP A 65 -25.57 -15.00 -26.29
C ASP A 65 -24.54 -14.17 -27.06
N ARG A 66 -23.48 -14.81 -27.55
CA ARG A 66 -22.41 -14.14 -28.31
C ARG A 66 -22.89 -13.50 -29.63
N ASN A 67 -24.10 -13.81 -30.08
CA ASN A 67 -24.75 -13.18 -31.22
C ASN A 67 -25.57 -11.95 -30.81
N ASP A 68 -25.80 -11.74 -29.51
CA ASP A 68 -26.43 -10.54 -28.99
C ASP A 68 -25.39 -9.43 -28.86
N HIS A 69 -25.47 -8.47 -29.78
CA HIS A 69 -24.65 -7.26 -29.83
C HIS A 69 -25.24 -6.10 -29.02
N GLY A 70 -26.17 -6.39 -28.11
CA GLY A 70 -26.73 -5.45 -27.16
C GLY A 70 -25.75 -4.98 -26.10
N TYR A 71 -26.24 -4.07 -25.27
CA TYR A 71 -25.58 -3.62 -24.05
C TYR A 71 -26.22 -4.24 -22.82
N GLY A 72 -25.42 -4.90 -22.00
CA GLY A 72 -25.78 -5.29 -20.64
C GLY A 72 -25.31 -4.22 -19.66
N TRP A 73 -26.20 -3.72 -18.81
CA TRP A 73 -25.84 -2.81 -17.72
C TRP A 73 -25.98 -3.54 -16.40
N TYR A 74 -24.97 -3.42 -15.55
CA TYR A 74 -24.95 -4.06 -14.24
C TYR A 74 -24.62 -3.05 -13.16
N ASP A 75 -25.24 -3.22 -11.99
CA ASP A 75 -24.90 -2.53 -10.76
C ASP A 75 -24.58 -3.59 -9.70
N TRP A 76 -23.32 -3.66 -9.33
CA TRP A 76 -22.78 -4.67 -8.43
C TRP A 76 -22.03 -3.96 -7.32
N ASP A 77 -22.54 -4.11 -6.08
CA ASP A 77 -21.92 -3.51 -4.89
C ASP A 77 -21.72 -1.99 -5.02
N GLY A 78 -22.69 -1.30 -5.65
CA GLY A 78 -22.68 0.15 -5.87
C GLY A 78 -21.76 0.62 -7.01
N ARG A 79 -21.22 -0.32 -7.79
CA ARG A 79 -20.34 -0.05 -8.93
C ARG A 79 -21.08 -0.37 -10.22
N ARG A 80 -20.96 0.51 -11.21
CA ARG A 80 -21.65 0.35 -12.49
C ARG A 80 -20.72 -0.23 -13.56
N PHE A 81 -21.21 -1.28 -14.21
CA PHE A 81 -20.51 -1.98 -15.28
C PHE A 81 -21.38 -1.98 -16.54
N CYS A 82 -20.71 -2.01 -17.67
CA CYS A 82 -21.31 -2.20 -18.97
C CYS A 82 -20.66 -3.41 -19.64
N HIS A 83 -21.44 -4.19 -20.35
CA HIS A 83 -21.00 -5.38 -21.07
C HIS A 83 -21.51 -5.31 -22.50
N HIS A 84 -20.68 -5.71 -23.46
CA HIS A 84 -21.05 -5.69 -24.87
C HIS A 84 -20.22 -6.68 -25.68
N TYR A 85 -20.90 -7.49 -26.50
CA TYR A 85 -20.25 -8.15 -27.63
C TYR A 85 -20.36 -7.27 -28.86
N ASP A 86 -19.24 -6.85 -29.43
CA ASP A 86 -19.30 -6.14 -30.70
C ASP A 86 -19.68 -7.07 -31.87
N ARG A 87 -19.93 -6.49 -33.04
CA ARG A 87 -20.33 -7.23 -34.26
C ARG A 87 -19.30 -8.26 -34.74
N TRP A 88 -18.08 -8.25 -34.19
CA TRP A 88 -17.01 -9.19 -34.50
C TRP A 88 -16.84 -10.27 -33.42
N GLY A 89 -17.69 -10.23 -32.39
CA GLY A 89 -17.67 -11.17 -31.28
C GLY A 89 -16.61 -10.85 -30.23
N TYR A 90 -16.07 -9.64 -30.19
CA TYR A 90 -15.21 -9.23 -29.08
C TYR A 90 -16.03 -8.88 -27.86
N HIS A 91 -15.60 -9.46 -26.74
CA HIS A 91 -16.23 -9.30 -25.45
C HIS A 91 -15.61 -8.09 -24.75
N TRP A 92 -16.41 -7.04 -24.56
CA TRP A 92 -16.00 -5.79 -23.93
C TRP A 92 -16.68 -5.60 -22.58
N TRP A 93 -15.91 -5.09 -21.62
CA TRP A 93 -16.39 -4.61 -20.34
C TRP A 93 -16.03 -3.14 -20.15
N GLY A 94 -17.04 -2.34 -19.84
CA GLY A 94 -16.91 -0.94 -19.46
C GLY A 94 -17.05 -0.82 -17.94
N PHE A 95 -16.05 -0.23 -17.31
CA PHE A 95 -16.03 0.04 -15.87
C PHE A 95 -16.29 1.53 -15.66
N TYR A 96 -17.38 1.87 -14.97
CA TYR A 96 -17.69 3.27 -14.71
C TYR A 96 -16.75 3.83 -13.64
N VAL A 97 -15.78 4.63 -14.06
CA VAL A 97 -14.68 5.11 -13.23
C VAL A 97 -14.48 6.60 -13.49
N GLY A 98 -14.66 7.43 -12.46
CA GLY A 98 -14.41 8.87 -12.56
C GLY A 98 -15.34 9.60 -13.54
N GLY A 99 -16.60 9.17 -13.66
CA GLY A 99 -17.61 9.83 -14.48
C GLY A 99 -17.64 9.41 -15.96
N VAL A 100 -16.77 8.48 -16.36
CA VAL A 100 -16.68 7.94 -17.73
C VAL A 100 -16.45 6.43 -17.68
N TYR A 101 -16.68 5.73 -18.79
CA TYR A 101 -16.37 4.31 -18.88
C TYR A 101 -14.93 4.08 -19.29
N PHE A 102 -14.22 3.27 -18.53
CA PHE A 102 -12.96 2.67 -18.95
C PHE A 102 -13.25 1.30 -19.54
N TRP A 103 -12.93 1.11 -20.82
CA TRP A 103 -13.24 -0.12 -21.54
C TRP A 103 -12.05 -1.06 -21.60
N THR A 104 -12.28 -2.32 -21.26
CA THR A 104 -11.33 -3.42 -21.42
C THR A 104 -11.95 -4.51 -22.27
N ARG A 105 -11.11 -5.25 -22.96
CA ARG A 105 -11.50 -6.49 -23.64
C ARG A 105 -11.34 -7.64 -22.66
N TYR A 106 -12.37 -8.47 -22.51
CA TYR A 106 -12.27 -9.70 -21.75
C TYR A 106 -11.92 -10.85 -22.68
N PHE A 107 -10.78 -11.49 -22.44
CA PHE A 107 -10.29 -12.57 -23.29
C PHE A 107 -9.39 -13.51 -22.50
N ASN A 108 -9.63 -14.82 -22.67
CA ASN A 108 -8.86 -15.89 -22.01
C ASN A 108 -8.85 -15.73 -20.48
N ASP A 109 -10.01 -15.41 -19.91
CA ASP A 109 -10.24 -15.13 -18.48
C ASP A 109 -9.53 -13.88 -17.91
N ASP A 110 -8.94 -13.03 -18.76
CA ASP A 110 -8.21 -11.83 -18.34
C ASP A 110 -8.80 -10.55 -18.95
N TYR A 111 -8.56 -9.41 -18.30
CA TYR A 111 -8.86 -8.10 -18.86
C TYR A 111 -7.66 -7.56 -19.61
N TRP A 112 -7.94 -7.08 -20.82
CA TRP A 112 -6.97 -6.50 -21.72
C TRP A 112 -7.33 -5.04 -21.96
N TRP A 113 -6.36 -4.16 -21.80
CA TRP A 113 -6.47 -2.74 -22.15
C TRP A 113 -5.56 -2.46 -23.33
N TYR A 114 -6.10 -1.82 -24.37
CA TYR A 114 -5.29 -1.30 -25.46
C TYR A 114 -4.86 0.12 -25.13
N ASP A 115 -3.56 0.32 -25.00
CA ASP A 115 -2.96 1.62 -24.87
C ASP A 115 -2.80 2.26 -26.25
N PRO A 116 -3.62 3.27 -26.61
CA PRO A 116 -3.58 3.85 -27.94
C PRO A 116 -2.32 4.68 -28.20
N TYR A 117 -1.67 5.18 -27.14
CA TYR A 117 -0.52 6.09 -27.30
C TYR A 117 0.76 5.30 -27.57
N TRP A 118 0.92 4.11 -26.99
CA TRP A 118 2.04 3.23 -27.27
C TRP A 118 1.70 2.11 -28.26
N ARG A 119 0.43 1.97 -28.63
CA ARG A 119 -0.14 0.91 -29.49
C ARG A 119 0.12 -0.50 -28.96
N ARG A 120 -0.14 -0.70 -27.67
CA ARG A 120 0.19 -1.93 -26.94
C ARG A 120 -1.03 -2.50 -26.26
N TRP A 121 -1.04 -3.82 -26.15
CA TRP A 121 -1.99 -4.52 -25.32
C TRP A 121 -1.38 -4.80 -23.96
N CYS A 122 -2.03 -4.30 -22.93
CA CYS A 122 -1.71 -4.61 -21.57
C CYS A 122 -2.75 -5.58 -21.00
N TRP A 123 -2.33 -6.54 -20.20
CA TRP A 123 -3.25 -7.38 -19.42
C TRP A 123 -3.26 -6.95 -17.96
N LEU A 124 -4.38 -7.14 -17.28
CA LEU A 124 -4.49 -6.93 -15.84
C LEU A 124 -4.05 -8.18 -15.11
N ASP A 125 -3.10 -8.04 -14.18
CA ASP A 125 -2.69 -9.09 -13.25
C ASP A 125 -2.17 -8.47 -11.96
N ASN A 126 -2.57 -9.01 -10.81
CA ASN A 126 -2.18 -8.53 -9.47
C ASN A 126 -2.29 -6.99 -9.33
N ASP A 127 -3.50 -6.46 -9.56
CA ASP A 127 -3.84 -5.04 -9.47
C ASP A 127 -3.00 -4.08 -10.36
N ARG A 128 -2.32 -4.60 -11.40
CA ARG A 128 -1.44 -3.82 -12.27
C ARG A 128 -1.65 -4.16 -13.74
N TRP A 129 -1.43 -3.17 -14.60
CA TRP A 129 -1.38 -3.39 -16.04
C TRP A 129 0.03 -3.81 -16.44
N TRP A 130 0.12 -4.91 -17.19
CA TRP A 130 1.37 -5.49 -17.64
C TRP A 130 1.41 -5.52 -19.15
N TRP A 131 2.60 -5.35 -19.73
CA TRP A 131 2.84 -5.48 -21.15
C TRP A 131 4.05 -6.37 -21.43
N GLN A 132 4.01 -7.13 -22.52
CA GLN A 132 5.13 -7.93 -22.99
C GLN A 132 5.57 -7.43 -24.37
N ASN A 133 6.84 -7.07 -24.49
CA ASN A 133 7.41 -6.66 -25.77
C ASN A 133 7.65 -7.86 -26.70
N GLN A 134 7.97 -7.59 -27.97
CA GLN A 134 8.18 -8.64 -28.98
C GLN A 134 9.37 -9.57 -28.67
N ASN A 135 10.31 -9.11 -27.85
CA ASN A 135 11.49 -9.86 -27.42
C ASN A 135 11.24 -10.66 -26.12
N GLY A 136 10.00 -10.65 -25.61
CA GLY A 136 9.61 -11.35 -24.40
C GLY A 136 9.84 -10.58 -23.09
N GLY A 137 10.39 -9.37 -23.14
CA GLY A 137 10.55 -8.51 -21.97
C GLY A 137 9.21 -8.08 -21.40
N ILE A 138 9.06 -8.19 -20.08
CA ILE A 138 7.83 -7.85 -19.35
C ILE A 138 7.96 -6.44 -18.78
N TYR A 139 6.86 -5.70 -18.74
CA TYR A 139 6.79 -4.33 -18.28
C TYR A 139 5.55 -4.13 -17.42
N ILE A 140 5.64 -3.25 -16.43
CA ILE A 140 4.53 -2.78 -15.62
C ILE A 140 4.19 -1.36 -16.05
N VAL A 141 2.90 -1.03 -16.13
CA VAL A 141 2.43 0.32 -16.41
C VAL A 141 2.15 1.05 -15.09
N GLU A 142 2.87 2.15 -14.84
CA GLU A 142 2.73 2.96 -13.63
C GLU A 142 2.83 4.45 -13.96
N GLY A 143 1.85 5.24 -13.51
CA GLY A 143 1.77 6.66 -13.84
C GLY A 143 1.66 6.95 -15.36
N GLY A 144 1.20 5.98 -16.16
CA GLY A 144 1.19 6.07 -17.61
C GLY A 144 2.54 5.80 -18.28
N ASN A 145 3.56 5.39 -17.53
CA ASN A 145 4.86 4.98 -18.07
C ASN A 145 5.03 3.47 -18.01
N TYR A 146 5.91 2.93 -18.85
CA TYR A 146 6.26 1.51 -18.86
C TYR A 146 7.62 1.31 -18.22
N TYR A 147 7.67 0.40 -17.26
CA TYR A 147 8.91 0.04 -16.59
C TYR A 147 9.19 -1.43 -16.79
N GLN A 148 10.36 -1.74 -17.33
CA GLN A 148 10.76 -3.12 -17.56
C GLN A 148 10.88 -3.83 -16.23
N TYR A 149 10.15 -4.92 -16.13
CA TYR A 149 10.25 -5.89 -15.07
C TYR A 149 11.43 -6.80 -15.37
N GLN A 150 12.55 -6.57 -14.70
CA GLN A 150 13.70 -7.48 -14.72
C GLN A 150 13.79 -8.17 -13.36
N ASN A 151 13.87 -9.50 -13.39
CA ASN A 151 14.22 -10.28 -12.22
C ASN A 151 15.68 -10.72 -12.37
N ASP A 152 16.61 -9.82 -12.05
CA ASP A 152 18.05 -10.14 -12.03
C ASP A 152 18.44 -10.48 -10.59
N GLY A 153 18.44 -11.78 -10.26
CA GLY A 153 18.84 -12.26 -8.94
C GLY A 153 17.95 -11.80 -7.77
N GLY A 154 16.69 -11.47 -8.04
CA GLY A 154 15.79 -10.91 -7.04
C GLY A 154 16.09 -9.42 -6.78
N THR A 155 16.21 -8.58 -7.77
CA THR A 155 16.08 -7.14 -7.53
C THR A 155 15.28 -6.57 -8.67
N VAL A 156 14.23 -5.80 -8.34
CA VAL A 156 13.42 -5.11 -9.32
C VAL A 156 14.20 -3.91 -9.81
N VAL A 157 14.93 -4.09 -10.91
CA VAL A 157 15.51 -2.95 -11.62
C VAL A 157 14.42 -2.39 -12.54
N VAL A 158 13.86 -1.26 -12.12
CA VAL A 158 12.83 -0.53 -12.85
C VAL A 158 13.52 0.28 -13.96
N VAL A 159 13.67 -0.30 -15.15
CA VAL A 159 14.24 0.39 -16.31
C VAL A 159 13.11 0.99 -17.15
N PRO A 160 13.02 2.32 -17.31
CA PRO A 160 12.00 2.92 -18.18
C PRO A 160 12.12 2.39 -19.61
N ASP A 161 10.98 2.07 -20.24
CA ASP A 161 10.95 1.79 -21.66
C ASP A 161 11.37 3.03 -22.45
N GLN A 162 12.44 2.90 -23.23
CA GLN A 162 12.98 3.99 -24.06
C GLN A 162 12.14 4.26 -25.31
N THR A 163 11.17 3.40 -25.62
CA THR A 163 10.30 3.58 -26.79
C THR A 163 9.39 4.79 -26.56
N PRO A 164 9.53 5.86 -27.36
CA PRO A 164 8.63 7.01 -27.24
C PRO A 164 7.20 6.60 -27.62
N PRO A 165 6.17 7.25 -27.06
CA PRO A 165 4.80 7.05 -27.49
C PRO A 165 4.64 7.43 -28.97
N VAL A 166 3.77 6.70 -29.68
CA VAL A 166 3.45 6.90 -31.09
C VAL A 166 2.71 8.21 -31.31
N ASP A 167 1.76 8.50 -30.42
CA ASP A 167 1.08 9.78 -30.33
C ASP A 167 1.30 10.30 -28.90
N PRO A 168 1.66 11.58 -28.70
CA PRO A 168 1.81 12.11 -27.36
C PRO A 168 0.46 11.97 -26.66
N PRO A 169 0.38 11.26 -25.51
CA PRO A 169 -0.86 11.23 -24.75
C PRO A 169 -1.32 12.67 -24.49
N PRO A 170 -2.64 12.98 -24.58
CA PRO A 170 -3.16 14.29 -24.25
C PRO A 170 -2.62 14.62 -22.88
N GLY A 171 -1.69 15.59 -22.84
CA GLY A 171 -0.67 15.63 -21.81
C GLY A 171 -1.31 15.49 -20.44
N PRO A 172 -1.09 14.39 -19.69
CA PRO A 172 -0.91 14.61 -18.28
C PRO A 172 0.25 15.61 -18.22
N THR A 173 0.07 16.73 -17.52
CA THR A 173 1.22 17.46 -16.96
C THR A 173 2.20 16.38 -16.53
N ALA A 174 3.40 16.31 -17.13
CA ALA A 174 4.32 15.20 -16.95
C ALA A 174 4.24 14.76 -15.49
N PRO A 175 3.75 13.54 -15.19
CA PRO A 175 3.37 13.21 -13.82
C PRO A 175 4.59 13.55 -13.00
N ALA A 176 4.44 14.51 -12.09
CA ALA A 176 5.56 14.90 -11.26
C ALA A 176 6.12 13.59 -10.69
N GLN A 177 7.43 13.38 -10.86
CA GLN A 177 8.05 12.11 -10.52
C GLN A 177 7.60 11.76 -9.11
N ALA A 178 7.05 10.55 -8.94
CA ALA A 178 6.61 10.10 -7.63
C ALA A 178 7.76 10.28 -6.66
N GLU A 179 7.50 10.97 -5.56
CA GLU A 179 8.51 11.25 -4.56
C GLU A 179 8.68 9.99 -3.71
N SER A 180 9.91 9.49 -3.61
CA SER A 180 10.22 8.31 -2.80
C SER A 180 10.89 8.73 -1.50
N PHE A 181 10.29 8.33 -0.38
CA PHE A 181 10.82 8.56 0.95
C PHE A 181 11.38 7.24 1.48
N TYR A 182 12.66 7.21 1.88
CA TYR A 182 13.31 6.00 2.37
C TYR A 182 13.43 6.03 3.89
N SER A 183 13.26 4.86 4.50
CA SER A 183 13.61 4.70 5.91
C SER A 183 15.13 4.69 6.07
N ALA A 184 15.64 5.27 7.16
CA ALA A 184 17.05 5.34 7.51
C ALA A 184 17.71 3.96 7.67
N ASP A 185 16.97 2.96 8.16
CA ASP A 185 17.42 1.57 8.21
C ASP A 185 17.43 0.86 6.85
N GLY A 186 16.95 1.53 5.79
CA GLY A 186 16.89 1.00 4.44
C GLY A 186 15.93 -0.17 4.25
N THR A 187 15.07 -0.48 5.23
CA THR A 187 14.17 -1.63 5.16
C THR A 187 12.84 -1.30 4.47
N ARG A 188 12.48 -0.01 4.37
CA ARG A 188 11.21 0.46 3.80
C ARG A 188 11.43 1.67 2.90
N PHE A 189 10.51 1.86 1.96
CA PHE A 189 10.31 3.17 1.34
C PHE A 189 8.83 3.39 1.05
N VAL A 190 8.42 4.66 0.98
CA VAL A 190 7.09 5.07 0.57
C VAL A 190 7.19 5.85 -0.73
N SER A 191 6.46 5.41 -1.76
CA SER A 191 6.25 6.19 -2.98
C SER A 191 5.00 7.05 -2.83
N LEU A 192 5.12 8.34 -3.13
CA LEU A 192 4.04 9.32 -3.07
C LEU A 192 3.75 9.87 -4.47
N ASP A 193 2.56 9.60 -5.00
CA ASP A 193 2.09 10.22 -6.25
C ASP A 193 1.68 11.68 -5.98
N PRO A 194 2.39 12.67 -6.55
CA PRO A 194 2.14 14.08 -6.29
C PRO A 194 0.82 14.61 -6.86
N ASN A 195 0.18 13.89 -7.80
CA ASN A 195 -1.08 14.33 -8.39
C ASN A 195 -2.28 13.87 -7.57
N THR A 196 -2.19 12.67 -6.99
CA THR A 196 -3.30 12.05 -6.24
C THR A 196 -3.07 12.06 -4.72
N GLY A 197 -1.84 12.34 -4.29
CA GLY A 197 -1.38 12.14 -2.92
C GLY A 197 -1.47 10.67 -2.48
N ALA A 198 -1.48 9.73 -3.43
CA ALA A 198 -1.52 8.30 -3.11
C ALA A 198 -0.16 7.83 -2.61
N ALA A 199 -0.13 7.28 -1.40
CA ALA A 199 1.07 6.75 -0.76
C ALA A 199 1.06 5.21 -0.77
N TYR A 200 2.18 4.61 -1.18
CA TYR A 200 2.39 3.16 -1.22
C TYR A 200 3.66 2.78 -0.45
N LEU A 201 3.55 1.83 0.48
CA LEU A 201 4.68 1.30 1.26
C LEU A 201 5.27 0.06 0.61
N TYR A 202 6.58 0.03 0.47
CA TYR A 202 7.32 -1.10 -0.08
C TYR A 202 8.31 -1.64 0.94
N ASP A 203 8.48 -2.97 0.96
CA ASP A 203 9.55 -3.62 1.69
C ASP A 203 10.81 -3.65 0.83
N ALA A 204 11.80 -2.82 1.17
CA ALA A 204 13.05 -2.70 0.42
C ALA A 204 13.99 -3.89 0.63
N THR A 205 13.71 -4.75 1.62
CA THR A 205 14.49 -5.98 1.87
C THR A 205 14.05 -7.13 0.96
N VAL A 206 12.90 -6.98 0.31
CA VAL A 206 12.31 -8.01 -0.53
C VAL A 206 12.85 -7.89 -1.94
N THR A 207 13.53 -8.96 -2.33
CA THR A 207 14.26 -9.11 -3.58
C THR A 207 13.37 -9.67 -4.70
N ASP A 208 12.50 -10.60 -4.34
CA ASP A 208 11.53 -11.20 -5.25
C ASP A 208 10.34 -10.26 -5.47
N ALA A 209 10.18 -9.73 -6.69
CA ALA A 209 9.06 -8.86 -6.99
C ALA A 209 7.69 -9.56 -6.96
N SER A 210 7.66 -10.89 -7.07
CA SER A 210 6.41 -11.65 -6.97
C SER A 210 5.92 -11.74 -5.53
N ASP A 211 6.79 -11.45 -4.55
CA ASP A 211 6.39 -11.36 -3.15
C ASP A 211 5.42 -10.17 -2.98
N PRO A 212 4.24 -10.38 -2.38
CA PRO A 212 3.25 -9.32 -2.18
C PRO A 212 3.79 -8.06 -1.46
N ARG A 213 4.87 -8.20 -0.69
CA ARG A 213 5.53 -7.06 -0.01
C ARG A 213 6.32 -6.15 -0.96
N ALA A 214 6.77 -6.67 -2.11
CA ALA A 214 7.41 -5.88 -3.16
C ALA A 214 6.40 -5.13 -4.06
N GLN A 215 5.12 -5.49 -4.00
CA GLN A 215 4.07 -4.93 -4.87
C GLN A 215 3.52 -3.58 -4.40
N GLY A 216 4.04 -3.02 -3.30
CA GLY A 216 3.59 -1.73 -2.77
C GLY A 216 2.22 -1.82 -2.11
N ARG A 217 2.17 -1.65 -0.79
CA ARG A 217 0.94 -1.62 -0.03
C ARG A 217 0.36 -0.22 -0.01
N PHE A 218 -0.87 -0.07 -0.49
CA PHE A 218 -1.58 1.20 -0.40
C PHE A 218 -1.76 1.63 1.06
N LEU A 219 -1.35 2.86 1.39
CA LEU A 219 -1.50 3.44 2.73
C LEU A 219 -2.68 4.40 2.81
N ALA A 220 -2.68 5.44 1.97
CA ALA A 220 -3.67 6.52 1.97
C ALA A 220 -3.61 7.37 0.70
N SER A 221 -4.59 8.27 0.51
CA SER A 221 -4.59 9.31 -0.53
C SER A 221 -4.69 10.70 0.03
N GLY A 222 -4.38 11.70 -0.78
CA GLY A 222 -4.34 13.09 -0.31
C GLY A 222 -3.19 13.33 0.67
N VAL A 223 -2.24 12.40 0.74
CA VAL A 223 -0.99 12.54 1.48
C VAL A 223 -0.15 13.59 0.78
N ASN A 224 0.42 14.49 1.58
CA ASN A 224 1.29 15.58 1.13
C ASN A 224 2.74 15.33 1.54
N SER A 225 2.98 14.67 2.68
CA SER A 225 4.33 14.30 3.11
C SER A 225 4.36 13.02 3.93
N VAL A 226 5.52 12.38 3.94
CA VAL A 226 5.81 11.14 4.66
C VAL A 226 7.00 11.37 5.58
N GLN A 227 6.90 10.87 6.81
CA GLN A 227 8.00 10.87 7.78
C GLN A 227 8.14 9.50 8.45
N PHE A 228 9.33 8.93 8.42
CA PHE A 228 9.67 7.75 9.20
C PHE A 228 10.12 8.16 10.60
N ASN A 229 9.58 7.50 11.64
CA ASN A 229 9.94 7.76 13.02
C ASN A 229 10.61 6.52 13.64
N TYR A 230 11.62 6.75 14.48
CA TYR A 230 12.52 5.73 15.00
C TYR A 230 12.49 5.70 16.53
N ALA A 231 12.65 4.52 17.12
CA ALA A 231 12.49 4.32 18.56
C ALA A 231 13.50 5.08 19.43
N ASP A 232 14.75 5.27 18.98
CA ASP A 232 15.81 5.75 19.87
C ASP A 232 16.92 6.57 19.19
N GLY A 233 16.77 6.95 17.91
CA GLY A 233 17.75 7.75 17.14
C GLY A 233 19.13 7.10 16.95
N GLN A 234 19.43 5.99 17.62
CA GLN A 234 20.71 5.29 17.64
C GLN A 234 20.63 4.00 16.83
N THR A 235 19.59 3.18 17.03
CA THR A 235 19.44 1.89 16.34
C THR A 235 18.78 2.02 14.98
N GLN A 236 18.20 3.19 14.69
CA GLN A 236 17.38 3.43 13.50
C GLN A 236 16.28 2.38 13.30
N THR A 237 15.82 1.71 14.37
CA THR A 237 14.72 0.76 14.29
C THR A 237 13.43 1.53 13.95
N LEU A 238 12.88 1.29 12.76
CA LEU A 238 11.66 1.92 12.31
C LEU A 238 10.50 1.56 13.26
N GLN A 239 9.87 2.59 13.83
CA GLN A 239 8.78 2.43 14.79
C GLN A 239 7.42 2.70 14.15
N GLN A 240 7.32 3.74 13.32
CA GLN A 240 6.06 4.12 12.67
C GLN A 240 6.33 5.04 11.47
N ILE A 241 5.32 5.14 10.60
CA ILE A 241 5.31 6.04 9.44
C ILE A 241 4.21 7.07 9.67
N THR A 242 4.57 8.35 9.68
CA THR A 242 3.62 9.45 9.78
C THR A 242 3.29 9.98 8.38
N LEU A 243 2.01 10.05 8.07
CA LEU A 243 1.47 10.63 6.85
C LEU A 243 0.78 11.96 7.20
N THR A 244 1.18 13.04 6.54
CA THR A 244 0.51 14.34 6.68
C THR A 244 -0.33 14.59 5.44
N PHE A 245 -1.60 14.93 5.63
CA PHE A 245 -2.54 15.14 4.53
C PHE A 245 -2.58 16.61 4.10
N SER A 246 -2.81 16.84 2.81
CA SER A 246 -2.92 18.17 2.21
C SER A 246 -4.04 19.03 2.79
N ASP A 247 -5.08 18.41 3.36
CA ASP A 247 -6.18 19.12 4.02
C ASP A 247 -5.78 19.75 5.37
N GLY A 248 -4.58 19.46 5.89
CA GLY A 248 -4.06 19.99 7.15
C GLY A 248 -4.83 19.54 8.40
N THR A 249 -5.83 18.68 8.24
CA THR A 249 -6.74 18.26 9.32
C THR A 249 -6.44 16.87 9.87
N THR A 250 -5.68 16.08 9.11
CA THR A 250 -5.46 14.67 9.42
C THR A 250 -3.98 14.36 9.46
N THR A 251 -3.55 13.74 10.57
CA THR A 251 -2.29 13.00 10.64
C THR A 251 -2.66 11.53 10.74
N ALA A 252 -2.06 10.68 9.92
CA ALA A 252 -2.14 9.24 10.12
C ALA A 252 -0.79 8.72 10.61
N VAL A 253 -0.84 7.79 11.57
CA VAL A 253 0.32 7.03 12.02
C VAL A 253 0.10 5.59 11.58
N VAL A 254 1.03 5.04 10.82
CA VAL A 254 0.96 3.71 10.24
C VAL A 254 2.08 2.84 10.81
N ASP A 255 1.81 1.56 11.06
CA ASP A 255 2.85 0.64 11.48
C ASP A 255 3.91 0.42 10.38
N PRO A 256 5.16 0.02 10.72
CA PRO A 256 6.26 -0.22 9.78
C PRO A 256 5.97 -1.21 8.64
N ASN A 257 4.91 -2.03 8.76
CA ASN A 257 4.50 -3.02 7.77
C ASN A 257 3.23 -2.60 7.00
N GLY A 258 2.67 -1.44 7.31
CA GLY A 258 1.45 -0.92 6.70
C GLY A 258 0.20 -1.73 7.02
N LYS A 259 0.15 -2.49 8.12
CA LYS A 259 -0.97 -3.40 8.42
C LYS A 259 -2.09 -2.75 9.24
N ARG A 260 -1.74 -1.73 9.99
CA ARG A 260 -2.61 -0.89 10.82
C ARG A 260 -2.21 0.56 10.61
N GLY A 261 -3.18 1.43 10.74
CA GLY A 261 -2.90 2.84 11.02
C GLY A 261 -3.78 3.37 12.14
N VAL A 262 -3.52 4.60 12.55
CA VAL A 262 -4.44 5.38 13.35
C VAL A 262 -4.57 6.74 12.70
N TRP A 263 -5.81 7.14 12.46
CA TRP A 263 -6.20 8.38 11.81
C TRP A 263 -6.63 9.34 12.89
N LEU A 264 -5.98 10.49 12.98
CA LEU A 264 -6.36 11.57 13.88
C LEU A 264 -7.04 12.67 13.08
N LYS A 265 -8.37 12.79 13.21
CA LYS A 265 -9.17 13.83 12.54
C LYS A 265 -10.08 14.53 13.53
N ALA A 266 -9.95 15.85 13.64
CA ALA A 266 -10.74 16.68 14.56
C ALA A 266 -10.73 16.13 16.02
N ASN A 267 -9.56 15.70 16.49
CA ASN A 267 -9.33 15.06 17.80
C ASN A 267 -9.98 13.67 17.98
N ILE A 268 -10.48 13.07 16.91
CA ILE A 268 -10.97 11.69 16.92
C ILE A 268 -9.85 10.80 16.38
N ALA A 269 -9.42 9.83 17.19
CA ALA A 269 -8.49 8.79 16.80
C ALA A 269 -9.24 7.51 16.44
N THR A 270 -9.12 7.06 15.18
CA THR A 270 -9.68 5.79 14.72
C THR A 270 -8.58 4.84 14.27
N LEU A 271 -8.69 3.55 14.60
CA LEU A 271 -7.81 2.47 14.17
C LEU A 271 -8.46 1.72 13.01
N ASP A 272 -7.76 1.67 11.88
CA ASP A 272 -8.19 0.91 10.70
C ASP A 272 -7.26 -0.29 10.45
N ASN A 273 -7.85 -1.36 9.92
CA ASN A 273 -7.13 -2.51 9.42
C ASN A 273 -6.81 -2.33 7.93
N LEU A 274 -5.55 -2.00 7.63
CA LEU A 274 -5.08 -1.79 6.26
C LEU A 274 -4.83 -3.09 5.49
N GLU A 275 -4.72 -4.22 6.18
CA GLU A 275 -4.66 -5.55 5.54
C GLU A 275 -6.03 -6.07 5.13
N ASP A 276 -7.10 -5.66 5.84
CA ASP A 276 -8.46 -6.12 5.61
C ASP A 276 -9.45 -4.98 5.82
N SER A 277 -9.75 -4.30 4.71
CA SER A 277 -10.72 -3.20 4.67
C SER A 277 -12.17 -3.61 4.97
N SER A 278 -12.47 -4.91 5.08
CA SER A 278 -13.79 -5.39 5.51
C SER A 278 -14.00 -5.26 7.02
N VAL A 279 -12.90 -5.13 7.80
CA VAL A 279 -12.97 -4.88 9.24
C VAL A 279 -13.27 -3.40 9.48
N ALA A 280 -14.38 -3.13 10.17
CA ALA A 280 -14.78 -1.78 10.51
C ALA A 280 -13.73 -1.08 11.39
N ALA A 281 -13.53 0.21 11.15
CA ALA A 281 -12.67 1.07 11.95
C ALA A 281 -13.12 1.10 13.43
N VAL A 282 -12.15 1.08 14.35
CA VAL A 282 -12.38 1.16 15.80
C VAL A 282 -12.08 2.57 16.28
N THR A 283 -13.05 3.24 16.91
CA THR A 283 -12.78 4.53 17.56
C THR A 283 -12.01 4.31 18.86
N LEU A 284 -10.78 4.81 18.93
CA LEU A 284 -9.94 4.72 20.13
C LEU A 284 -10.23 5.86 21.10
N SER A 285 -10.44 7.08 20.56
CA SER A 285 -10.74 8.26 21.37
C SER A 285 -11.47 9.34 20.56
N GLN A 286 -12.26 10.17 21.25
CA GLN A 286 -12.87 11.39 20.72
C GLN A 286 -12.20 12.68 21.24
N GLN A 287 -11.14 12.54 22.03
CA GLN A 287 -10.39 13.65 22.63
C GLN A 287 -8.88 13.51 22.41
N ALA A 288 -8.46 12.79 21.36
CA ALA A 288 -7.07 12.58 21.06
C ALA A 288 -6.38 13.88 20.63
N SER A 289 -5.23 14.18 21.22
CA SER A 289 -4.33 15.27 20.83
C SER A 289 -3.21 14.76 19.92
N SER A 290 -2.72 13.54 20.15
CA SER A 290 -1.74 12.86 19.30
C SER A 290 -1.80 11.36 19.50
N VAL A 291 -1.17 10.62 18.58
CA VAL A 291 -1.08 9.15 18.64
C VAL A 291 0.35 8.71 18.36
N GLN A 292 0.77 7.65 19.04
CA GLN A 292 2.01 6.94 18.77
C GLN A 292 1.75 5.44 18.67
N MET A 293 2.42 4.79 17.72
CA MET A 293 2.49 3.33 17.64
C MET A 293 3.83 2.86 18.16
N VAL A 294 3.84 1.77 18.91
CA VAL A 294 5.05 1.10 19.36
C VAL A 294 5.04 -0.29 18.77
N ASP A 295 6.00 -0.52 17.88
CA ASP A 295 6.31 -1.83 17.36
C ASP A 295 7.36 -2.52 18.21
N GLN A 296 7.30 -3.85 18.23
CA GLN A 296 8.31 -4.68 18.85
C GLN A 296 8.82 -5.68 17.82
N SER A 297 10.14 -5.69 17.62
CA SER A 297 10.83 -6.78 16.94
C SER A 297 10.84 -8.01 17.84
N GLY A 298 10.50 -9.17 17.30
CA GLY A 298 10.57 -10.46 17.99
C GLY A 298 10.64 -11.61 16.99
N GLN A 299 10.75 -12.84 17.48
CA GLN A 299 10.60 -14.01 16.62
C GLN A 299 9.16 -14.49 16.62
N ASN A 300 8.63 -14.84 15.45
CA ASN A 300 7.37 -15.53 15.33
C ASN A 300 7.50 -17.01 15.76
N ALA A 301 6.40 -17.78 15.68
CA ALA A 301 6.40 -19.19 16.08
C ALA A 301 7.34 -20.08 15.23
N SER A 302 7.72 -19.65 14.02
CA SER A 302 8.72 -20.32 13.17
C SER A 302 10.16 -19.88 13.45
N GLY A 303 10.40 -18.93 14.36
CA GLY A 303 11.72 -18.40 14.66
C GLY A 303 12.19 -17.27 13.73
N GLU A 304 11.35 -16.85 12.78
CA GLU A 304 11.65 -15.74 11.88
C GLU A 304 11.47 -14.41 12.61
N GLN A 305 12.37 -13.46 12.37
CA GLN A 305 12.24 -12.11 12.90
C GLN A 305 11.03 -11.42 12.28
N GLU A 306 10.16 -10.87 13.12
CA GLU A 306 8.97 -10.15 12.74
C GLU A 306 8.82 -8.90 13.61
N GLN A 307 8.51 -7.77 12.98
CA GLN A 307 8.03 -6.58 13.69
C GLN A 307 6.51 -6.65 13.80
N ARG A 308 6.00 -6.50 15.02
CA ARG A 308 4.57 -6.48 15.30
C ARG A 308 4.21 -5.25 16.09
N LEU A 309 3.09 -4.63 15.74
CA LEU A 309 2.45 -3.61 16.55
C LEU A 309 2.13 -4.17 17.94
N LYS A 310 2.80 -3.62 18.95
CA LYS A 310 2.66 -4.02 20.34
C LYS A 310 1.62 -3.19 21.05
N GLN A 311 1.66 -1.88 20.84
CA GLN A 311 0.88 -0.92 21.62
C GLN A 311 0.59 0.32 20.78
N ILE A 312 -0.63 0.83 20.95
CA ILE A 312 -1.05 2.14 20.47
C ILE A 312 -1.21 3.02 21.71
N THR A 313 -0.54 4.16 21.72
CA THR A 313 -0.65 5.17 22.77
C THR A 313 -1.40 6.36 22.21
N VAL A 314 -2.54 6.69 22.83
CA VAL A 314 -3.34 7.87 22.48
C VAL A 314 -3.20 8.89 23.60
N TYR A 315 -2.62 10.03 23.26
CA TYR A 315 -2.54 11.18 24.16
C TYR A 315 -3.82 11.99 24.03
N GLN A 316 -4.41 12.39 25.15
CA GLN A 316 -5.70 13.08 25.19
C GLN A 316 -5.52 14.59 25.38
N LEU A 317 -6.55 15.37 25.06
CA LEU A 317 -6.57 16.83 25.25
C LEU A 317 -6.57 17.25 26.73
N ASP A 318 -7.07 16.40 27.63
CA ASP A 318 -7.05 16.62 29.07
C ASP A 318 -5.70 16.27 29.73
N GLY A 319 -4.72 15.86 28.92
CA GLY A 319 -3.39 15.44 29.36
C GLY A 319 -3.30 13.98 29.82
N THR A 320 -4.40 13.22 29.79
CA THR A 320 -4.37 11.78 30.08
C THR A 320 -3.82 10.97 28.90
N THR A 321 -3.55 9.70 29.14
CA THR A 321 -3.02 8.78 28.13
C THR A 321 -3.79 7.47 28.20
N ALA A 322 -4.21 6.97 27.03
CA ALA A 322 -4.86 5.69 26.89
C ALA A 322 -3.99 4.74 26.05
N PHE A 323 -3.99 3.46 26.42
CA PHE A 323 -3.21 2.42 25.76
C PHE A 323 -4.14 1.38 25.15
N PHE A 324 -3.88 1.02 23.91
CA PHE A 324 -4.64 0.02 23.18
C PHE A 324 -3.71 -1.04 22.62
N ASP A 325 -4.22 -2.25 22.47
CA ASP A 325 -3.53 -3.30 21.72
C ASP A 325 -3.69 -3.08 20.20
N ARG A 326 -3.14 -4.02 19.40
CA ARG A 326 -3.20 -3.99 17.93
C ARG A 326 -4.62 -3.98 17.36
N ASP A 327 -5.60 -4.45 18.12
CA ASP A 327 -6.99 -4.60 17.69
C ASP A 327 -7.89 -3.51 18.31
N GLY A 328 -7.31 -2.54 19.01
CA GLY A 328 -8.02 -1.40 19.58
C GLY A 328 -8.69 -1.70 20.92
N ASN A 329 -8.38 -2.83 21.58
CA ASN A 329 -8.87 -3.10 22.91
C ASN A 329 -8.05 -2.29 23.92
N GLN A 330 -8.74 -1.57 24.81
CA GLN A 330 -8.08 -0.78 25.83
C GLN A 330 -7.39 -1.69 26.85
N THR A 331 -6.10 -1.47 27.09
CA THR A 331 -5.28 -2.26 28.01
C THR A 331 -5.09 -1.48 29.31
N TRP A 332 -6.02 -1.63 30.25
CA TRP A 332 -6.01 -0.88 31.52
C TRP A 332 -4.91 -1.31 32.52
N ASP A 333 -4.26 -2.47 32.34
CA ASP A 333 -3.69 -3.19 33.48
C ASP A 333 -2.22 -3.67 33.41
N ARG A 334 -1.40 -3.28 32.41
CA ARG A 334 -0.03 -3.87 32.31
C ARG A 334 1.16 -2.94 32.27
N PHE A 335 0.95 -1.63 32.36
CA PHE A 335 2.04 -0.69 32.61
C PHE A 335 1.67 0.22 33.79
N GLN A 336 1.54 -0.37 34.99
CA GLN A 336 2.22 0.33 36.07
C GLN A 336 3.69 0.27 35.67
N PRO A 337 4.39 1.40 35.38
CA PRO A 337 5.83 1.35 35.36
C PRO A 337 6.19 0.65 36.66
N SER A 338 6.88 -0.48 36.58
CA SER A 338 7.46 -1.07 37.78
C SER A 338 8.34 0.04 38.31
N ALA A 339 7.81 0.83 39.24
CA ALA A 339 8.61 1.57 40.17
C ALA A 339 9.54 0.48 40.65
N ASN A 340 10.82 0.61 40.31
CA ASN A 340 11.86 -0.17 40.94
C ASN A 340 11.61 0.01 42.44
N ARG A 341 10.86 -0.92 43.04
CA ARG A 341 10.90 -1.14 44.47
C ARG A 341 12.29 -1.67 44.65
N GLU A 342 13.22 -0.73 44.84
CA GLU A 342 14.43 -1.08 45.55
C GLU A 342 13.98 -1.89 46.76
N PRO A 343 14.48 -3.12 46.94
CA PRO A 343 14.22 -3.85 48.16
C PRO A 343 14.61 -2.92 49.31
N ALA A 344 13.71 -2.73 50.28
CA ALA A 344 13.80 -1.72 51.34
C ALA A 344 15.05 -1.81 52.24
N GLY A 345 16.03 -2.67 51.92
CA GLY A 345 17.34 -2.79 52.55
C GLY A 345 18.54 -2.20 51.79
N GLN A 346 18.43 -1.73 50.53
CA GLN A 346 19.61 -1.20 49.80
C GLN A 346 19.76 0.33 49.82
N ALA A 347 18.69 1.11 50.01
CA ALA A 347 18.79 2.57 50.12
C ALA A 347 19.60 3.05 51.34
N GLN A 348 19.77 2.23 52.38
CA GLN A 348 20.60 2.57 53.55
C GLN A 348 22.11 2.39 53.31
N SER A 349 22.53 1.52 52.37
CA SER A 349 23.96 1.27 52.13
C SER A 349 24.58 2.32 51.19
N LEU A 350 23.82 2.84 50.23
CA LEU A 350 24.28 3.91 49.34
C LEU A 350 24.31 5.29 50.04
N ARG A 351 23.38 5.58 50.96
CA ARG A 351 23.44 6.79 51.79
C ARG A 351 24.63 6.80 52.76
N ARG A 352 25.05 5.64 53.29
CA ARG A 352 26.28 5.55 54.11
C ARG A 352 27.56 5.75 53.29
N ARG A 353 27.61 5.29 52.03
CA ARG A 353 28.78 5.52 51.15
C ARG A 353 28.93 6.98 50.71
N ALA A 354 27.81 7.69 50.48
CA ALA A 354 27.84 9.12 50.15
C ALA A 354 28.19 10.01 51.36
N GLN A 355 27.79 9.62 52.58
CA GLN A 355 28.17 10.36 53.79
C GLN A 355 29.62 10.09 54.23
N SER A 356 30.19 8.91 53.94
CA SER A 356 31.61 8.64 54.21
C SER A 356 32.57 9.37 53.27
N SER A 357 32.18 9.72 52.04
CA SER A 357 33.06 10.44 51.11
C SER A 357 33.15 11.94 51.42
N GLN A 358 32.08 12.56 51.91
CA GLN A 358 32.10 13.96 52.36
C GLN A 358 32.88 14.14 53.68
N ALA A 359 32.82 13.16 54.59
CA ALA A 359 33.63 13.18 55.82
C ALA A 359 35.14 12.99 55.55
N PHE A 360 35.52 12.29 54.46
CA PHE A 360 36.92 12.10 54.09
C PHE A 360 37.52 13.33 53.38
N GLN A 361 36.72 14.10 52.63
CA GLN A 361 37.16 15.36 52.00
C GLN A 361 37.31 16.52 52.99
N ALA A 362 36.58 16.52 54.11
CA ALA A 362 36.72 17.54 55.15
C ALA A 362 37.98 17.38 56.03
N LEU A 363 38.64 16.21 56.00
CA LEU A 363 39.89 15.95 56.73
C LEU A 363 41.17 16.23 55.93
N GLN A 364 41.08 16.44 54.61
CA GLN A 364 42.24 16.74 53.75
C GLN A 364 42.52 18.24 53.56
N ASN A 365 41.59 19.12 53.93
CA ASN A 365 41.72 20.58 53.72
C ASN A 365 42.04 21.38 55.00
N GLY A 366 42.51 20.72 56.06
CA GLY A 366 42.64 21.35 57.38
C GLY A 366 43.86 20.93 58.18
N VAL A 367 45.07 20.95 57.61
CA VAL A 367 46.32 21.07 58.39
C VAL A 367 47.33 21.88 57.58
N SER A 368 47.54 23.13 57.98
CA SER A 368 48.76 23.89 57.69
C SER A 368 49.46 24.17 59.02
N TRP A 369 50.68 23.67 59.17
CA TRP A 369 51.73 24.33 59.93
C TRP A 369 52.81 24.74 58.94
#